data_AF-A0AAW1NHC3-F1
#
_entry.id   AF-A0AAW1NHC3-F1
#
_cell.length_a   1.000
_cell.length_b   1.000
_cell.length_c   1.000
_cell.angle_alpha   90.00
_cell.angle_beta   90.00
_cell.angle_gamma   90.00
#
_symmetry.space_group_name_H-M   'P 1'
#
loop_
_entity.id
_entity.type
_entity.pdbx_description
1 polymer ?
#
loop_
_entity_poly.entity_id
_entity_poly.type
_entity_poly.pdbx_seq_one_letter_code
_entity_poly.pdbx_strand_id
1 'polypeptide(L)'
;MMTSVPDLVLWCNAQLTKDGFRICVPSIMLNNGTDVAIIYPDPNSYVVDGVKKDGYFSIDFTLEQLGLVSLTQGLYSRPEKCL
;
A
#
# COMPACT_ATOMS: atom_id res chain seq x y z
N MET A 1 -16.21 3.20 -23.23
CA MET A 1 -15.45 4.00 -22.25
C MET A 1 -13.98 3.65 -22.45
N MET A 2 -13.16 4.61 -22.89
CA MET A 2 -11.74 4.37 -23.16
C MET A 2 -10.98 4.66 -21.86
N THR A 3 -10.48 3.62 -21.19
CA THR A 3 -9.83 3.70 -19.87
C THR A 3 -8.32 3.99 -19.96
N SER A 4 -7.75 3.90 -21.17
CA SER A 4 -6.31 3.99 -21.44
C SER A 4 -6.04 4.15 -22.94
N VAL A 5 -4.81 4.55 -23.28
CA VAL A 5 -4.23 4.54 -24.65
C VAL A 5 -3.92 3.09 -25.08
N PRO A 6 -3.97 2.76 -26.39
CA PRO A 6 -3.53 1.45 -26.90
C PRO A 6 -2.07 1.14 -26.50
N ASP A 7 -1.77 -0.14 -26.28
CA ASP A 7 -0.43 -0.66 -25.95
C ASP A 7 0.23 -0.10 -24.67
N LEU A 8 -0.57 0.39 -23.71
CA LEU A 8 -0.08 0.83 -22.41
C LEU A 8 0.41 -0.35 -21.54
N VAL A 9 1.64 -0.27 -21.05
CA VAL A 9 2.19 -1.17 -20.02
C VAL A 9 2.28 -0.42 -18.69
N LEU A 10 1.58 -0.93 -17.67
CA LEU A 10 1.64 -0.41 -16.31
C LEU A 10 2.46 -1.34 -15.42
N TRP A 11 3.41 -0.76 -14.70
CA TRP A 11 4.23 -1.47 -13.71
C TRP A 11 3.73 -1.14 -12.30
N CYS A 12 3.70 -2.13 -11.42
CA CYS A 12 3.43 -1.91 -10.01
C CYS A 12 4.24 -2.86 -9.14
N ASN A 13 4.54 -2.41 -7.92
CA ASN A 13 5.07 -3.28 -6.88
C ASN A 13 3.89 -4.08 -6.31
N ALA A 14 3.89 -5.40 -6.55
CA ALA A 14 2.83 -6.28 -6.11
C ALA A 14 3.13 -6.80 -4.69
N GLN A 15 2.18 -6.59 -3.77
CA GLN A 15 2.20 -7.15 -2.42
C GLN A 15 1.00 -8.09 -2.23
N LEU A 16 1.13 -9.06 -1.32
CA LEU A 16 0.07 -10.01 -1.00
C LEU A 16 -0.68 -9.60 0.27
N THR A 17 -2.00 -9.76 0.24
CA THR A 17 -2.86 -9.66 1.42
C THR A 17 -2.85 -10.97 2.21
N LYS A 18 -3.42 -10.95 3.42
CA LYS A 18 -3.57 -12.11 4.31
C LYS A 18 -4.24 -13.32 3.62
N ASP A 19 -5.21 -13.02 2.77
CA ASP A 19 -6.02 -13.97 2.01
C ASP A 19 -5.48 -14.24 0.59
N GLY A 20 -4.26 -13.77 0.29
CA GLY A 20 -3.53 -14.14 -0.93
C GLY A 20 -3.88 -13.33 -2.18
N PHE A 21 -4.67 -12.26 -2.05
CA PHE A 21 -4.89 -11.32 -3.15
C PHE A 21 -3.70 -10.41 -3.35
N ARG A 22 -3.50 -9.94 -4.58
CA ARG A 22 -2.42 -9.01 -4.93
C ARG A 22 -2.92 -7.58 -4.95
N ILE A 23 -2.16 -6.69 -4.32
CA ILE A 23 -2.39 -5.24 -4.33
C ILE A 23 -1.14 -4.52 -4.86
N CYS A 24 -1.35 -3.36 -5.50
CA CYS A 24 -0.27 -2.53 -6.04
C CYS A 24 0.07 -1.40 -5.06
N VAL A 25 1.08 -1.61 -4.21
CA VAL A 25 1.56 -0.63 -3.22
C VAL A 25 3.09 -0.64 -3.18
N PRO A 26 3.74 0.51 -2.93
CA PRO A 26 5.19 0.63 -3.07
C PRO A 26 6.00 -0.14 -2.01
N SER A 27 5.38 -0.57 -0.92
CA SER A 27 6.04 -1.21 0.22
C SER A 27 5.13 -2.26 0.86
N ILE A 28 5.72 -3.28 1.51
CA ILE A 28 4.98 -4.26 2.33
C ILE A 28 4.31 -3.61 3.55
N MET A 29 4.88 -2.49 4.03
CA MET A 29 4.32 -1.66 5.11
C MET A 29 3.42 -0.59 4.50
N LEU A 30 2.19 -0.54 4.98
CA LEU A 30 1.14 0.35 4.48
C LEU A 30 1.17 1.74 5.14
N ASN A 31 1.99 1.94 6.17
CA ASN A 31 2.06 3.19 6.95
C ASN A 31 2.31 4.43 6.08
N ASN A 32 3.07 4.29 5.00
CA ASN A 32 3.42 5.40 4.11
C ASN A 32 2.57 5.32 2.84
N GLY A 33 1.72 6.32 2.65
CA GLY A 33 0.85 6.43 1.48
C GLY A 33 -0.51 5.76 1.64
N THR A 34 -0.92 5.40 2.87
CA THR A 34 -2.30 5.06 3.20
C THR A 34 -2.73 5.70 4.52
N ASP A 35 -4.02 5.65 4.83
CA ASP A 35 -4.59 6.05 6.13
C ASP A 35 -4.83 4.86 7.08
N VAL A 36 -4.19 3.70 6.82
CA VAL A 36 -4.40 2.45 7.57
C VAL A 36 -4.30 2.61 9.09
N ALA A 37 -3.42 3.49 9.56
CA ALA A 37 -3.19 3.76 10.99
C ALA A 37 -4.33 4.53 11.67
N ILE A 38 -5.21 5.17 10.87
CA ILE A 38 -6.42 5.84 11.35
C ILE A 38 -7.56 4.82 11.46
N ILE A 39 -7.60 3.85 10.54
CA ILE A 39 -8.65 2.83 10.45
C ILE A 39 -8.43 1.71 11.47
N TYR A 40 -7.18 1.28 11.65
CA TYR A 40 -6.80 0.18 12.53
C TYR A 40 -5.86 0.69 13.63
N PRO A 41 -6.17 0.45 14.92
CA PRO A 41 -5.44 1.05 16.04
C PRO A 41 -4.13 0.33 16.40
N ASP A 42 -4.03 -0.97 16.10
CA ASP A 42 -2.96 -1.83 16.59
C ASP A 42 -2.01 -2.25 15.47
N PRO A 43 -0.75 -1.78 15.47
CA PRO A 43 0.27 -2.24 14.53
C PRO A 43 0.83 -3.61 14.94
N ASN A 44 1.45 -4.30 13.99
CA ASN A 44 2.16 -5.54 14.22
C ASN A 44 3.69 -5.36 14.11
N SER A 45 4.43 -6.32 14.65
CA SER A 45 5.90 -6.34 14.61
C SER A 45 6.41 -7.53 13.82
N TYR A 46 7.25 -7.29 12.82
CA TYR A 46 7.88 -8.34 12.03
C TYR A 46 9.38 -8.09 11.86
N VAL A 47 10.15 -9.15 11.65
CA VAL A 47 11.54 -9.05 11.21
C VAL A 47 11.56 -9.01 9.69
N VAL A 48 11.99 -7.89 9.13
CA VAL A 48 12.10 -7.67 7.68
C VAL A 48 13.56 -7.35 7.38
N ASP A 49 14.17 -8.17 6.52
CA ASP A 49 15.59 -8.07 6.16
C ASP A 49 16.52 -8.09 7.40
N GLY A 50 16.17 -8.91 8.40
CA GLY A 50 16.93 -9.03 9.65
C GLY A 50 16.71 -7.90 10.66
N VAL A 51 15.88 -6.90 10.35
CA VAL A 51 15.57 -5.78 11.24
C VAL A 51 14.14 -5.88 11.73
N LYS A 52 13.92 -5.76 13.04
CA LYS A 52 12.56 -5.67 13.61
C LYS A 52 11.92 -4.34 13.19
N LYS A 53 10.75 -4.42 12.56
CA LYS A 53 9.95 -3.27 12.10
C LYS A 53 8.55 -3.38 12.68
N ASP A 54 8.08 -2.25 13.22
CA ASP A 54 6.75 -2.11 13.78
C ASP A 54 5.89 -1.28 12.81
N GLY A 55 4.69 -1.76 12.49
CA GLY A 55 3.82 -1.11 11.53
C GLY A 55 2.65 -1.96 11.05
N TYR A 56 1.97 -1.49 10.02
CA TYR A 56 0.84 -2.15 9.39
C TYR A 56 1.32 -2.84 8.12
N PHE A 57 1.27 -4.17 8.08
CA PHE A 57 1.78 -4.93 6.94
C PHE A 57 0.62 -5.43 6.07
N SER A 58 0.83 -5.44 4.76
CA SER A 58 -0.16 -5.95 3.79
C SER A 58 -0.69 -7.35 4.13
N ILE A 59 0.17 -8.21 4.67
CA ILE A 59 -0.17 -9.58 5.09
C ILE A 59 -1.07 -9.66 6.33
N ASP A 60 -1.28 -8.56 7.05
CA ASP A 60 -2.11 -8.52 8.25
C ASP A 60 -3.60 -8.39 7.92
N PHE A 61 -3.90 -7.90 6.70
CA PHE A 61 -5.24 -7.50 6.28
C PHE A 61 -5.72 -8.35 5.11
N THR A 62 -7.02 -8.66 5.10
CA THR A 62 -7.70 -9.20 3.91
C THR A 62 -7.94 -8.10 2.87
N LEU A 63 -8.21 -8.47 1.62
CA LEU A 63 -8.54 -7.49 0.59
C LEU A 63 -9.80 -6.67 0.96
N GLU A 64 -10.78 -7.32 1.58
CA GLU A 64 -12.01 -6.67 2.05
C GLU A 64 -11.73 -5.62 3.13
N GLN A 65 -10.87 -5.94 4.10
CA GLN A 65 -10.45 -5.00 5.14
C GLN A 65 -9.75 -3.77 4.53
N LEU A 66 -8.86 -3.99 3.57
CA LEU A 66 -8.20 -2.90 2.85
C LEU A 66 -9.15 -2.07 1.98
N GLY A 67 -10.36 -2.53 1.70
CA GLY A 67 -11.39 -1.74 1.01
C GLY A 67 -11.85 -0.50 1.79
N LEU A 68 -11.59 -0.44 3.09
CA LEU A 68 -11.86 0.72 3.95
C LEU A 68 -10.67 1.71 4.03
N VAL A 69 -9.50 1.31 3.54
CA VAL A 69 -8.26 2.08 3.61
C VAL A 69 -8.08 2.89 2.33
N SER A 70 -7.82 4.18 2.46
CA SER A 70 -7.57 5.09 1.35
C SER A 70 -6.08 5.34 1.13
N LEU A 71 -5.69 5.56 -0.12
CA LEU A 71 -4.35 6.01 -0.46
C LEU A 71 -4.16 7.49 -0.06
N THR A 72 -3.01 7.79 0.51
CA THR A 72 -2.58 9.14 0.87
C THR A 72 -1.26 9.49 0.19
N GLN A 73 -0.86 10.76 0.24
CA GLN A 73 0.43 11.16 -0.29
C GLN A 73 1.55 10.67 0.63
N GLY A 74 2.32 9.67 0.17
CA GLY A 74 3.47 9.14 0.92
C GLY A 74 4.69 10.06 0.96
N LEU A 75 4.81 10.99 0.00
CA LEU A 75 5.91 11.94 -0.17
C LEU A 75 5.36 13.37 -0.34
N TYR A 76 5.27 14.09 0.77
CA TYR A 76 4.78 15.48 0.80
C TYR A 76 5.68 16.50 0.09
N SER A 77 6.94 16.14 -0.18
CA SER A 77 7.85 16.97 -0.98
C SER A 77 7.51 16.94 -2.47
N ARG A 78 6.65 16.03 -2.93
CA ARG A 78 6.29 15.92 -4.33
C ARG A 78 5.34 17.07 -4.71
N PRO A 79 5.70 17.91 -5.69
CA PRO A 79 4.84 19.01 -6.11
C PRO A 79 3.54 18.45 -6.71
N GLU A 80 2.43 19.17 -6.52
CA GLU A 80 1.11 18.78 -7.03
C GLU A 80 1.04 18.77 -8.56
N LYS A 81 1.97 19.45 -9.23
CA LYS A 81 2.11 19.48 -10.69
C LYS A 81 3.50 19.02 -11.11
N CYS A 82 3.54 18.13 -12.09
CA CYS A 82 4.73 17.91 -12.90
C CYS A 82 4.90 19.12 -13.83
N LEU A 83 6.07 19.77 -13.77
CA LEU A 83 6.51 20.81 -14.71
C LEU A 83 6.93 20.17 -16.04
#